data_AF-A0A967BLP6-F1
#
_entry.id   AF-A0A967BLP6-F1
#
_cell.length_a   1.000
_cell.length_b   1.000
_cell.length_c   1.000
_cell.angle_alpha   90.00
_cell.angle_beta   90.00
_cell.angle_gamma   90.00
#
_symmetry.space_group_name_H-M   'P 1'
#
loop_
_entity.id
_entity.type
_entity.pdbx_description
1 polymer ?
#
loop_
_entity_poly.entity_id
_entity_poly.type
_entity_poly.pdbx_seq_one_letter_code
_entity_poly.pdbx_strand_id
1 'polypeptide(L)'
;MQEQNEIQKQFRRQQEKYVYYLIALSVTAIGFSVYKTTGHELKWTQLPLAFSVASWGLSVFCGLKFLKYVISTLYANNAYFDILQGKHPKVGNHPQKIKAATSGVKQAMQTNSDKASSYSKWQGRLFYVGIILFIVWHVFEMYQLSIKCIDY
;
A
#
# COMPACT_ATOMS: atom_id res chain seq x y z
N MET A 1 -6.34 -0.79 -29.99
CA MET A 1 -5.21 -0.10 -29.31
C MET A 1 -5.69 0.98 -28.33
N GLN A 2 -6.64 1.85 -28.71
CA GLN A 2 -7.24 2.82 -27.78
C GLN A 2 -8.00 2.15 -26.61
N GLU A 3 -8.76 1.10 -26.89
CA GLU A 3 -9.55 0.36 -25.88
C GLU A 3 -8.67 -0.30 -24.79
N GLN A 4 -7.53 -0.90 -25.18
CA GLN A 4 -6.56 -1.48 -24.24
C GLN A 4 -5.96 -0.42 -23.30
N ASN A 5 -5.67 0.78 -23.81
CA ASN A 5 -5.17 1.89 -22.99
C ASN A 5 -6.23 2.38 -22.00
N GLU A 6 -7.49 2.43 -22.39
CA GLU A 6 -8.59 2.80 -21.49
C GLU A 6 -8.80 1.78 -20.37
N ILE A 7 -8.77 0.48 -20.69
CA ILE A 7 -8.84 -0.60 -19.69
C ILE A 7 -7.70 -0.49 -18.67
N GLN A 8 -6.47 -0.24 -19.13
CA GLN A 8 -5.32 -0.07 -18.23
C GLN A 8 -5.46 1.14 -17.31
N LYS A 9 -5.97 2.27 -17.82
CA LYS A 9 -6.26 3.45 -17.00
C LYS A 9 -7.33 3.15 -15.96
N GLN A 10 -8.41 2.47 -16.34
CA GLN A 10 -9.48 2.10 -15.43
C GLN A 10 -8.96 1.16 -14.33
N PHE A 11 -8.21 0.12 -14.69
CA PHE A 11 -7.59 -0.82 -13.74
C PHE A 11 -6.73 -0.08 -12.72
N ARG A 12 -5.85 0.82 -13.18
CA ARG A 12 -4.98 1.60 -12.29
C ARG A 12 -5.78 2.51 -11.35
N ARG A 13 -6.82 3.19 -11.84
CA ARG A 13 -7.70 4.01 -10.99
C ARG A 13 -8.40 3.18 -9.92
N GLN A 14 -8.87 1.97 -10.26
CA GLN A 14 -9.49 1.09 -9.29
C GLN A 14 -8.48 0.57 -8.26
N GLN A 15 -7.26 0.24 -8.70
CA GLN A 15 -6.18 -0.17 -7.81
C GLN A 15 -5.82 0.94 -6.80
N GLU A 16 -5.70 2.18 -7.25
CA GLU A 16 -5.42 3.33 -6.38
C GLU A 16 -6.52 3.51 -5.32
N LYS A 17 -7.80 3.48 -5.73
CA LYS A 17 -8.93 3.53 -4.80
C LYS A 17 -8.87 2.41 -3.77
N TYR A 18 -8.65 1.18 -4.22
CA TYR A 18 -8.54 0.02 -3.34
C TYR A 18 -7.41 0.18 -2.30
N VAL A 19 -6.25 0.68 -2.71
CA VAL A 19 -5.12 0.96 -1.80
C VAL A 19 -5.49 2.01 -0.76
N TYR A 20 -6.19 3.09 -1.14
CA TYR A 20 -6.68 4.09 -0.20
C TYR A 20 -7.67 3.51 0.82
N TYR A 21 -8.60 2.67 0.37
CA TYR A 21 -9.53 1.97 1.27
C TYR A 21 -8.78 1.10 2.29
N LEU A 22 -7.78 0.32 1.85
CA LEU A 22 -6.99 -0.51 2.75
C LEU A 22 -6.17 0.31 3.76
N ILE A 23 -5.62 1.46 3.35
CA ILE A 23 -4.95 2.38 4.28
C ILE A 23 -5.93 2.85 5.35
N ALA A 24 -7.10 3.34 4.94
CA ALA A 24 -8.12 3.84 5.86
C ALA A 24 -8.58 2.76 6.85
N LEU A 25 -8.90 1.55 6.35
CA LEU A 25 -9.28 0.42 7.19
C LEU A 25 -8.18 0.02 8.18
N SER A 26 -6.93 0.00 7.73
CA SER A 26 -5.79 -0.32 8.60
C SER A 26 -5.62 0.71 9.72
N VAL A 27 -5.69 2.01 9.40
CA VAL A 27 -5.58 3.09 10.41
C VAL A 27 -6.74 3.03 11.40
N THR A 28 -7.97 2.80 10.93
CA THR A 28 -9.14 2.63 11.80
C THR A 28 -8.99 1.43 12.73
N ALA A 29 -8.51 0.29 12.22
CA ALA A 29 -8.30 -0.91 13.02
C ALA A 29 -7.21 -0.71 14.09
N ILE A 30 -6.14 0.01 13.75
CA ILE A 30 -5.11 0.42 14.72
C ILE A 30 -5.72 1.32 15.80
N GLY A 31 -6.45 2.36 15.42
CA GLY A 31 -7.11 3.28 16.35
C GLY A 31 -8.09 2.55 17.29
N PHE A 32 -8.88 1.63 16.75
CA PHE A 32 -9.80 0.79 17.53
C PHE A 32 -9.05 -0.11 18.52
N SER A 33 -7.93 -0.69 18.10
CA SER A 33 -7.10 -1.54 18.97
C SER A 33 -6.50 -0.77 20.14
N VAL A 34 -6.01 0.45 19.89
CA VAL A 34 -5.52 1.37 20.93
C VAL A 34 -6.65 1.75 21.88
N TYR A 35 -7.82 2.10 21.34
CA TYR A 35 -8.99 2.42 22.16
C TYR A 35 -9.39 1.27 23.08
N LYS A 36 -9.45 0.03 22.55
CA LYS A 36 -9.79 -1.17 23.32
C LYS A 36 -8.80 -1.51 24.42
N THR A 37 -7.53 -1.15 24.25
CA THR A 37 -6.46 -1.41 25.23
C THR A 37 -6.21 -0.25 26.18
N THR A 38 -6.96 0.84 26.04
CA THR A 38 -6.82 2.00 26.93
C THR A 38 -7.20 1.60 28.36
N GLY A 39 -6.35 1.96 29.33
CA GLY A 39 -6.55 1.65 30.75
C GLY A 39 -6.31 0.19 31.14
N HIS A 40 -5.83 -0.67 30.23
CA HIS A 40 -5.46 -2.04 30.54
C HIS A 40 -3.95 -2.17 30.76
N GLU A 41 -3.53 -2.95 31.77
CA GLU A 41 -2.13 -3.30 31.96
C GLU A 41 -1.59 -4.15 30.80
N LEU A 42 -0.31 -4.00 30.50
CA LEU A 42 0.36 -4.76 29.46
C LEU A 42 0.47 -6.23 29.88
N LYS A 43 -0.21 -7.13 29.16
CA LYS A 43 -0.22 -8.57 29.44
C LYS A 43 0.40 -9.33 28.27
N TRP A 44 1.04 -10.46 28.57
CA TRP A 44 1.57 -11.39 27.55
C TRP A 44 0.50 -11.85 26.55
N THR A 45 -0.76 -11.86 26.97
CA THR A 45 -1.92 -12.21 26.14
C THR A 45 -2.20 -11.18 25.04
N GLN A 46 -1.62 -9.98 25.10
CA GLN A 46 -1.73 -8.93 24.09
C GLN A 46 -0.68 -9.05 22.97
N LEU A 47 0.25 -10.02 23.03
CA LEU A 47 1.24 -10.20 21.96
C LEU A 47 0.59 -10.39 20.56
N PRO A 48 -0.47 -11.21 20.38
CA PRO A 48 -1.08 -11.36 19.08
C PRO A 48 -1.75 -10.07 18.58
N LEU A 49 -2.28 -9.24 19.49
CA LEU A 49 -2.78 -7.90 19.18
C LEU A 49 -1.64 -6.97 18.72
N ALA A 50 -0.50 -6.99 19.39
CA ALA A 50 0.66 -6.19 19.00
C ALA A 50 1.16 -6.56 17.59
N PHE A 51 1.22 -7.86 17.26
CA PHE A 51 1.55 -8.33 15.91
C PHE A 51 0.49 -7.93 14.88
N SER A 52 -0.79 -7.91 15.25
CA SER A 52 -1.87 -7.42 14.39
C SER A 52 -1.68 -5.94 14.04
N VAL A 53 -1.47 -5.10 15.06
CA VAL A 53 -1.21 -3.65 14.89
C VAL A 53 0.04 -3.39 14.05
N ALA A 54 1.13 -4.12 14.31
CA ALA A 54 2.35 -4.03 13.50
C ALA A 54 2.11 -4.43 12.03
N SER A 55 1.31 -5.47 11.79
CA SER A 55 0.95 -5.92 10.44
C SER A 55 0.13 -4.86 9.68
N TRP A 56 -0.86 -4.23 10.33
CA TRP A 56 -1.58 -3.10 9.75
C TRP A 56 -0.69 -1.87 9.53
N GLY A 57 0.24 -1.58 10.44
CA GLY A 57 1.22 -0.51 10.26
C GLY A 57 2.10 -0.73 9.03
N LEU A 58 2.60 -1.96 8.84
CA LEU A 58 3.38 -2.31 7.65
C LEU A 58 2.52 -2.30 6.38
N SER A 59 1.25 -2.71 6.46
CA SER A 59 0.27 -2.56 5.37
C SER A 59 0.13 -1.09 4.94
N VAL A 60 -0.06 -0.17 5.88
CA VAL A 60 -0.12 1.28 5.60
C VAL A 60 1.17 1.76 4.93
N PHE A 61 2.34 1.37 5.43
CA PHE A 61 3.62 1.71 4.83
C PHE A 61 3.73 1.23 3.36
N CYS A 62 3.33 -0.01 3.08
CA CYS A 62 3.29 -0.55 1.73
C CYS A 62 2.34 0.25 0.83
N GLY A 63 1.15 0.62 1.32
CA GLY A 63 0.19 1.44 0.59
C GLY A 63 0.72 2.84 0.25
N LEU A 64 1.38 3.50 1.20
CA LEU A 64 2.02 4.80 0.97
C LEU A 64 3.19 4.70 -0.04
N LYS A 65 3.98 3.62 0.02
CA LYS A 65 5.05 3.37 -0.97
C LYS A 65 4.46 3.14 -2.37
N PHE A 66 3.39 2.37 -2.49
CA PHE A 66 2.66 2.20 -3.75
C PHE A 66 2.28 3.55 -4.34
N LEU A 67 1.61 4.41 -3.56
CA LEU A 67 1.19 5.74 -4.01
C LEU A 67 2.38 6.60 -4.46
N LYS A 68 3.50 6.56 -3.73
CA LYS A 68 4.73 7.26 -4.12
C LYS A 68 5.26 6.81 -5.48
N TYR A 69 5.28 5.51 -5.75
CA TYR A 69 5.71 4.98 -7.06
C TYR A 69 4.73 5.32 -8.18
N VAL A 70 3.42 5.27 -7.91
CA VAL A 70 2.36 5.68 -8.84
C VAL A 70 2.54 7.15 -9.24
N ILE A 71 2.73 8.05 -8.27
CA ILE A 71 2.95 9.49 -8.50
C ILE A 71 4.24 9.69 -9.31
N SER A 72 5.32 8.99 -8.96
CA SER A 72 6.59 9.06 -9.68
C SER A 72 6.46 8.60 -11.14
N THR A 73 5.71 7.53 -11.41
CA THR A 73 5.43 7.08 -12.78
C THR A 73 4.59 8.10 -13.56
N LEU A 74 3.65 8.78 -12.91
CA LEU A 74 2.85 9.84 -13.56
C LEU A 74 3.74 11.04 -13.94
N TYR A 75 4.66 11.43 -13.06
CA TYR A 75 5.64 12.47 -13.33
C TYR A 75 6.59 12.09 -14.48
N ALA A 76 7.10 10.85 -14.47
CA ALA A 76 7.94 10.32 -15.54
C ALA A 76 7.21 10.27 -16.89
N ASN A 77 5.92 9.92 -16.89
CA ASN A 77 5.07 9.98 -18.08
C ASN A 77 4.94 11.40 -18.64
N ASN A 78 4.78 12.41 -17.78
CA ASN A 78 4.71 13.78 -18.26
C ASN A 78 6.03 14.21 -18.91
N ALA A 79 7.16 13.92 -18.24
CA ALA A 79 8.49 14.17 -18.79
C ALA A 79 8.73 13.45 -20.13
N TYR A 80 8.20 12.24 -20.30
CA TYR A 80 8.23 11.51 -21.57
C TYR A 80 7.58 12.29 -22.71
N PHE A 81 6.39 12.86 -22.48
CA PHE A 81 5.70 13.67 -23.49
C PHE A 81 6.45 14.97 -23.79
N ASP A 82 7.05 15.61 -22.80
CA ASP A 82 7.88 16.81 -22.99
C ASP A 82 9.13 16.52 -23.82
N ILE A 83 9.74 15.34 -23.64
CA ILE A 83 10.88 14.86 -24.43
C ILE A 83 10.46 14.62 -25.89
N LEU A 84 9.33 13.96 -26.12
CA LEU A 84 8.82 13.70 -27.47
C LEU A 84 8.45 14.99 -28.21
N GLN A 85 7.96 15.99 -27.50
CA GLN A 85 7.63 17.30 -28.07
C GLN A 85 8.85 18.21 -28.25
N GLY A 86 10.06 17.76 -27.90
CA GLY A 86 11.30 18.57 -27.97
C GLY A 86 11.35 19.72 -26.96
N LYS A 87 10.43 19.75 -25.99
CA LYS A 87 10.29 20.82 -24.98
C LYS A 87 11.18 20.60 -23.75
N HIS A 88 11.78 19.41 -23.61
CA HIS A 88 12.56 19.09 -22.43
C HIS A 88 13.92 19.83 -22.42
N PRO A 89 14.18 20.71 -21.43
CA PRO A 89 15.31 21.67 -21.46
C PRO A 89 16.70 21.00 -21.47
N LYS A 90 16.80 19.75 -21.00
CA LYS A 90 18.07 18.98 -20.99
C LYS A 90 18.30 18.10 -22.23
N VAL A 91 17.27 17.84 -23.04
CA VAL A 91 17.35 16.89 -24.18
C VAL A 91 17.41 17.63 -25.52
N GLY A 92 16.65 18.71 -25.67
CA GLY A 92 16.55 19.46 -26.93
C GLY A 92 15.99 18.60 -28.07
N ASN A 93 16.34 18.93 -29.32
CA ASN A 93 15.82 18.28 -30.54
C ASN A 93 16.74 17.21 -31.15
N HIS A 94 17.78 16.75 -30.45
CA HIS A 94 18.70 15.77 -31.02
C HIS A 94 18.08 14.35 -31.03
N PRO A 95 17.93 13.70 -32.22
CA PRO A 95 17.22 12.42 -32.34
C PRO A 95 17.80 11.30 -31.47
N GLN A 96 19.13 11.24 -31.33
CA GLN A 96 19.80 10.25 -30.49
C GLN A 96 19.58 10.50 -28.98
N LYS A 97 19.57 11.77 -28.54
CA LYS A 97 19.29 12.14 -27.14
C LYS A 97 17.82 11.89 -26.80
N ILE A 98 16.91 12.17 -27.73
CA ILE A 98 15.49 11.84 -27.60
C ILE A 98 15.33 10.33 -27.43
N LYS A 99 15.96 9.51 -28.28
CA LYS A 99 15.85 8.04 -28.21
C LYS A 99 16.37 7.49 -26.88
N ALA A 100 17.54 7.96 -26.42
CA ALA A 100 18.12 7.54 -25.14
C ALA A 100 17.29 7.99 -23.92
N ALA A 101 16.79 9.23 -23.92
CA ALA A 101 15.94 9.75 -22.85
C ALA A 101 14.59 9.02 -22.80
N THR A 102 13.97 8.78 -23.97
CA THR A 102 12.74 8.00 -24.14
C THR A 102 12.89 6.58 -23.58
N SER A 103 14.00 5.89 -23.89
CA SER A 103 14.25 4.54 -23.35
C SER A 103 14.48 4.53 -21.84
N GLY A 104 15.23 5.51 -21.31
CA GLY A 104 15.49 5.61 -19.86
C GLY A 104 14.22 5.88 -19.06
N VAL A 105 13.37 6.79 -19.55
CA VAL A 105 12.08 7.09 -18.93
C VAL A 105 11.14 5.88 -18.98
N LYS A 106 11.08 5.17 -20.12
CA LYS A 106 10.29 3.94 -20.25
C LYS A 106 10.75 2.85 -19.26
N GLN A 107 12.06 2.65 -19.13
CA GLN A 107 12.63 1.68 -18.17
C GLN A 107 12.32 2.07 -16.72
N ALA A 108 12.43 3.36 -16.38
CA ALA A 108 12.11 3.85 -15.05
C ALA A 108 10.61 3.66 -14.73
N MET A 109 9.73 3.93 -15.68
CA MET A 109 8.29 3.71 -15.53
C MET A 109 7.96 2.23 -15.30
N GLN A 110 8.58 1.32 -16.06
CA GLN A 110 8.35 -0.11 -15.91
C GLN A 110 8.84 -0.61 -14.54
N THR A 111 10.04 -0.21 -14.14
CA THR A 111 10.60 -0.53 -12.82
C THR A 111 9.71 -0.01 -11.68
N ASN A 112 9.21 1.22 -11.80
CA ASN A 112 8.32 1.81 -10.79
C ASN A 112 6.97 1.09 -10.74
N SER A 113 6.44 0.70 -11.90
CA SER A 113 5.19 -0.07 -12.00
C SER A 113 5.32 -1.45 -11.34
N ASP A 114 6.42 -2.15 -11.56
CA ASP A 114 6.67 -3.47 -10.96
C ASP A 114 6.80 -3.37 -9.43
N LYS A 115 7.55 -2.37 -8.96
CA LYS A 115 7.66 -2.08 -7.52
C LYS A 115 6.31 -1.73 -6.92
N ALA A 116 5.53 -0.86 -7.56
CA ALA A 116 4.18 -0.53 -7.11
C ALA A 116 3.32 -1.80 -6.99
N SER A 117 3.27 -2.63 -8.03
CA SER A 117 2.51 -3.90 -8.01
C SER A 117 2.92 -4.80 -6.84
N SER A 118 4.21 -4.93 -6.56
CA SER A 118 4.71 -5.69 -5.41
C SER A 118 4.23 -5.11 -4.07
N TYR A 119 4.34 -3.80 -3.86
CA TYR A 119 3.87 -3.14 -2.64
C TYR A 119 2.36 -3.28 -2.44
N SER A 120 1.56 -3.19 -3.51
CA SER A 120 0.11 -3.39 -3.43
C SER A 120 -0.26 -4.81 -3.01
N LYS A 121 0.45 -5.84 -3.51
CA LYS A 121 0.26 -7.24 -3.09
C LYS A 121 0.63 -7.45 -1.63
N TRP A 122 1.78 -6.90 -1.19
CA TRP A 122 2.22 -7.01 0.19
C TRP A 122 1.30 -6.28 1.17
N GLN A 123 0.80 -5.10 0.81
CA GLN A 123 -0.22 -4.39 1.59
C GLN A 123 -1.43 -5.28 1.87
N GLY A 124 -2.01 -5.89 0.83
CA GLY A 124 -3.15 -6.80 0.99
C GLY A 124 -2.85 -7.98 1.90
N ARG A 125 -1.70 -8.65 1.71
CA ARG A 125 -1.28 -9.79 2.55
C ARG A 125 -1.16 -9.39 4.02
N LEU A 126 -0.47 -8.30 4.31
CA LEU A 126 -0.26 -7.80 5.67
C LEU A 126 -1.57 -7.36 6.33
N PHE A 127 -2.47 -6.76 5.56
CA PHE A 127 -3.81 -6.40 6.03
C PHE A 127 -4.60 -7.62 6.52
N TYR A 128 -4.64 -8.69 5.71
CA TYR A 128 -5.33 -9.93 6.09
C TYR A 128 -4.66 -10.65 7.26
N VAL A 129 -3.32 -10.69 7.30
CA VAL A 129 -2.57 -11.23 8.45
C VAL A 129 -2.95 -10.48 9.73
N GLY A 130 -3.05 -9.14 9.68
CA GLY A 130 -3.49 -8.33 10.80
C GLY A 130 -4.90 -8.70 11.27
N ILE A 131 -5.86 -8.89 10.35
CA ILE A 131 -7.23 -9.33 10.69
C ILE A 131 -7.23 -10.67 11.41
N ILE A 132 -6.51 -11.66 10.88
CA ILE A 132 -6.49 -13.01 11.45
C ILE A 132 -5.91 -12.97 12.87
N LEU A 133 -4.78 -12.27 13.06
CA LEU A 133 -4.15 -12.12 14.38
C LEU A 133 -5.06 -11.43 15.39
N PHE A 134 -5.80 -10.40 14.96
CA PHE A 134 -6.77 -9.71 15.80
C PHE A 134 -7.92 -10.63 16.25
N ILE A 135 -8.47 -11.41 15.32
CA ILE A 135 -9.55 -12.37 15.63
C ILE A 135 -9.06 -13.42 16.62
N VAL A 136 -7.88 -14.00 16.38
CA VAL A 136 -7.28 -14.99 17.29
C VAL A 136 -7.07 -14.40 18.69
N TRP A 137 -6.53 -13.17 18.76
CA TRP A 137 -6.39 -12.45 20.03
C TRP A 137 -7.73 -12.29 20.74
N HIS A 138 -8.75 -11.81 20.04
CA HIS A 138 -10.03 -11.48 20.64
C HIS A 138 -10.76 -12.72 21.16
N VAL A 139 -10.75 -13.82 20.40
CA VAL A 139 -11.33 -15.10 20.84
C VAL A 139 -10.59 -15.63 22.07
N PHE A 140 -9.26 -15.52 22.09
CA PHE A 140 -8.45 -15.95 23.23
C PHE A 140 -8.73 -15.11 24.49
N GLU A 141 -8.86 -13.79 24.35
CA GLU A 141 -9.25 -12.89 25.43
C GLU A 141 -10.63 -13.25 25.99
N MET A 142 -11.63 -13.46 25.12
CA MET A 142 -12.97 -13.89 25.53
C MET A 142 -12.95 -15.24 26.27
N TYR A 143 -12.15 -16.19 25.80
CA TYR A 143 -12.00 -17.49 26.46
C TYR A 143 -11.42 -17.35 27.88
N GLN A 144 -10.39 -16.51 28.06
CA GLN A 144 -9.82 -16.25 29.38
C GLN A 144 -10.79 -15.54 30.33
N LEU A 145 -11.60 -14.62 29.82
CA LEU A 145 -12.64 -13.96 30.61
C LEU A 145 -13.74 -14.94 31.03
N SER A 146 -14.12 -15.88 30.15
CA SER A 146 -15.12 -16.90 30.44
C SER A 146 -14.71 -17.81 31.60
N ILE A 147 -13.46 -18.30 31.62
CA ILE A 147 -12.95 -19.14 32.72
C ILE A 147 -13.03 -18.41 34.05
N LYS A 148 -12.62 -17.14 34.10
CA LYS A 148 -12.63 -16.36 35.35
C LYS A 148 -14.02 -16.14 35.94
N CYS A 149 -15.08 -16.17 35.14
CA CYS A 149 -16.45 -16.05 35.63
C CYS A 149 -17.03 -17.38 36.18
N ILE A 150 -16.40 -18.53 35.88
CA ILE A 150 -16.86 -19.84 36.36
C ILE A 150 -16.26 -20.17 37.74
N ASP A 151 -15.09 -19.59 38.05
CA ASP A 151 -14.38 -19.82 39.31
C ASP A 151 -14.85 -18.91 40.49
N TYR A 152 -15.93 -18.13 40.30
CA TYR A 152 -16.60 -17.30 41.32
C TYR A 152 -18.03 -17.76 41.55
#